data_AF-A0AAP8GFM9-F1
#
_entry.id   AF-A0AAP8GFM9-F1
#
_cell.length_a   1.000
_cell.length_b   1.000
_cell.length_c   1.000
_cell.angle_alpha   90.00
_cell.angle_beta   90.00
_cell.angle_gamma   90.00
#
_symmetry.space_group_name_H-M   'P 1'
#
loop_
_entity.id
_entity.type
_entity.pdbx_description
1 polymer ?
#
loop_
_entity_poly.entity_id
_entity_poly.type
_entity_poly.pdbx_seq_one_letter_code
_entity_poly.pdbx_strand_id
1 'polypeptide(L)'
;LRVNYRECEHLGGLPAVALPGGDLAAKQPWRNLLAQCLRFVPEWQNYPETASVQQQNWSVLARAIERGINAPLASSCGRLFDAVAAALGCAPATLS
;
A
#
# COMPACT_ATOMS: atom_id res chain seq x y z
N LEU A 1 -18.15 -2.88 11.26
CA LEU A 1 -19.00 -1.74 11.69
C LEU A 1 -20.25 -2.31 12.36
N ARG A 2 -20.79 -1.62 13.37
CA ARG A 2 -22.17 -1.80 13.83
C ARG A 2 -22.97 -0.61 13.32
N VAL A 3 -24.02 -0.85 12.54
CA VAL A 3 -24.73 0.22 11.84
C VAL A 3 -26.23 0.09 12.05
N ASN A 4 -26.89 1.23 12.27
CA ASN A 4 -28.33 1.41 12.13
C ASN A 4 -28.60 2.71 11.34
N TYR A 5 -29.86 3.10 11.13
CA TYR A 5 -30.20 4.29 10.33
C TYR A 5 -29.72 5.63 10.91
N ARG A 6 -29.39 5.70 12.21
CA ARG A 6 -28.98 6.92 12.91
C ARG A 6 -27.53 6.90 13.35
N GLU A 7 -26.96 5.71 13.51
CA GLU A 7 -25.66 5.52 14.14
C GLU A 7 -24.80 4.58 13.30
N CYS A 8 -23.50 4.90 13.25
CA CYS A 8 -22.48 4.06 12.67
C CYS A 8 -21.30 4.01 13.65
N GLU A 9 -20.99 2.81 14.15
CA GLU A 9 -19.90 2.58 15.08
C GLU A 9 -18.82 1.72 14.43
N HIS A 10 -17.57 2.20 14.51
CA HIS A 10 -16.41 1.49 14.00
C HIS A 10 -15.91 0.45 15.00
N LEU A 11 -16.06 -0.83 14.63
CA LEU A 11 -15.65 -1.97 15.48
C LEU A 11 -14.22 -2.45 15.23
N GLY A 12 -13.58 -1.98 14.15
CA GLY A 12 -12.30 -2.50 13.66
C GLY A 12 -12.30 -2.66 12.14
N GLY A 13 -11.15 -3.08 11.62
CA GLY A 13 -10.91 -3.23 10.20
C GLY A 13 -9.44 -3.53 9.90
N LEU A 14 -9.05 -3.33 8.64
CA LEU A 14 -7.65 -3.43 8.23
C LEU A 14 -6.79 -2.39 8.95
N PRO A 15 -5.50 -2.70 9.24
CA PRO A 15 -4.58 -1.68 9.73
C PRO A 15 -4.44 -0.56 8.70
N ALA A 16 -4.36 0.68 9.15
CA ALA A 16 -4.22 1.83 8.27
C ALA A 16 -2.79 1.95 7.74
N VAL A 17 -2.53 1.61 6.48
CA VAL A 17 -1.20 1.59 5.84
C VAL A 17 -1.02 2.84 4.99
N ALA A 18 0.23 3.31 4.83
CA ALA A 18 0.53 4.50 4.04
C ALA A 18 0.14 4.34 2.56
N LEU A 19 -0.30 5.44 1.93
CA LEU A 19 -0.56 5.57 0.50
C LEU A 19 0.55 6.42 -0.14
N PRO A 20 1.67 5.83 -0.58
CA PRO A 20 2.85 6.61 -0.93
C PRO A 20 2.65 7.38 -2.23
N GLY A 21 2.59 8.71 -2.18
CA GLY A 21 2.25 9.54 -3.32
C GLY A 21 0.75 9.81 -3.49
N GLY A 22 -0.07 9.55 -2.45
CA GLY A 22 -1.51 9.85 -2.44
C GLY A 22 -2.24 9.14 -3.58
N ASP A 23 -2.79 9.91 -4.51
CA ASP A 23 -3.54 9.42 -5.67
C ASP A 23 -2.72 8.48 -6.57
N LEU A 24 -1.39 8.63 -6.60
CA LEU A 24 -0.52 7.72 -7.36
C LEU A 24 -0.58 6.29 -6.82
N ALA A 25 -0.88 6.09 -5.53
CA ALA A 25 -1.04 4.76 -4.96
C ALA A 25 -2.23 4.00 -5.56
N ALA A 26 -3.22 4.69 -6.13
CA ALA A 26 -4.33 4.06 -6.85
C ALA A 26 -3.96 3.68 -8.29
N LYS A 27 -2.95 4.34 -8.88
CA LYS A 27 -2.52 4.11 -10.27
C LYS A 27 -1.32 3.19 -10.38
N GLN A 28 -0.49 3.10 -9.35
CA GLN A 28 0.77 2.38 -9.37
C GLN A 28 0.79 1.32 -8.26
N PRO A 29 0.29 0.09 -8.54
CA PRO A 29 0.08 -0.96 -7.54
C PRO A 29 1.31 -1.29 -6.68
N TRP A 30 2.50 -1.23 -7.28
CA TRP A 30 3.78 -1.48 -6.60
C TRP A 30 4.03 -0.55 -5.38
N ARG A 31 3.42 0.64 -5.36
CA ARG A 31 3.51 1.56 -4.21
C ARG A 31 2.83 0.98 -2.97
N ASN A 32 1.70 0.29 -3.16
CA ASN A 32 1.00 -0.37 -2.08
C ASN A 32 1.78 -1.59 -1.59
N LEU A 33 2.40 -2.35 -2.51
CA LEU A 33 3.30 -3.45 -2.14
C LEU A 33 4.47 -2.95 -1.28
N LEU A 34 5.14 -1.87 -1.69
CA LEU A 34 6.21 -1.24 -0.89
C LEU A 34 5.72 -0.87 0.51
N ALA A 35 4.56 -0.20 0.62
CA ALA A 35 4.03 0.24 1.91
C ALA A 35 3.69 -0.94 2.84
N GLN A 36 3.16 -2.04 2.30
CA GLN A 36 2.89 -3.26 3.07
C GLN A 36 4.20 -3.94 3.50
N CYS A 37 5.16 -4.07 2.59
CA CYS A 37 6.47 -4.66 2.86
C CYS A 37 7.22 -3.91 3.96
N LEU A 38 7.32 -2.58 3.86
CA LEU A 38 7.99 -1.73 4.86
C LEU A 38 7.39 -1.86 6.25
N ARG A 39 6.08 -2.15 6.34
CA ARG A 39 5.39 -2.23 7.63
C ARG A 39 5.37 -3.62 8.24
N PHE A 40 5.24 -4.66 7.42
CA PHE A 40 4.88 -6.01 7.90
C PHE A 40 5.84 -7.11 7.48
N VAL A 41 6.76 -6.86 6.54
CA VAL A 41 7.63 -7.90 5.98
C VAL A 41 9.09 -7.55 6.27
N PRO A 42 9.70 -8.15 7.31
CA PRO A 42 11.14 -8.09 7.52
C PRO A 42 11.88 -8.61 6.29
N GLU A 43 13.02 -8.02 5.95
CA GLU A 43 13.86 -8.48 4.83
C GLU A 43 13.11 -8.62 3.49
N TRP A 44 12.10 -7.77 3.25
CA TRP A 44 11.22 -7.86 2.08
C TRP A 44 11.94 -7.89 0.73
N GLN A 45 13.15 -7.33 0.66
CA GLN A 45 13.98 -7.30 -0.56
C GLN A 45 14.47 -8.70 -0.99
N ASN A 46 14.44 -9.70 -0.10
CA ASN A 46 14.87 -11.05 -0.44
C ASN A 46 13.78 -11.86 -1.18
N TYR A 47 12.57 -11.31 -1.29
CA TYR A 47 11.43 -11.97 -1.94
C TYR A 47 11.35 -11.60 -3.43
N PRO A 48 11.29 -12.60 -4.34
CA PRO A 48 11.24 -12.35 -5.78
C PRO A 48 10.01 -11.54 -6.22
N GLU A 49 8.90 -11.65 -5.49
CA GLU A 49 7.66 -10.90 -5.72
C GLU A 49 7.86 -9.37 -5.59
N THR A 50 8.91 -8.94 -4.88
CA THR A 50 9.22 -7.52 -4.69
C THR A 50 10.21 -6.97 -5.72
N ALA A 51 10.65 -7.79 -6.68
CA ALA A 51 11.62 -7.37 -7.70
C ALA A 51 11.16 -6.13 -8.47
N SER A 52 9.87 -6.02 -8.78
CA SER A 52 9.29 -4.86 -9.46
C SER A 52 9.41 -3.57 -8.66
N VAL A 53 9.32 -3.64 -7.33
CA VAL A 53 9.53 -2.52 -6.40
C VAL A 53 11.00 -2.16 -6.31
N GLN A 54 11.88 -3.16 -6.27
CA GLN A 54 13.34 -2.96 -6.20
C GLN A 54 13.91 -2.29 -7.46
N GLN A 55 13.26 -2.47 -8.61
CA GLN A 55 13.59 -1.76 -9.85
C GLN A 55 13.23 -0.26 -9.80
N GLN A 56 12.41 0.18 -8.85
CA GLN A 56 12.06 1.58 -8.64
C GLN A 56 13.00 2.25 -7.65
N ASN A 57 12.99 3.60 -7.61
CA ASN A 57 13.68 4.36 -6.57
C ASN A 57 12.91 4.34 -5.23
N TRP A 58 12.74 3.14 -4.67
CA TRP A 58 11.89 2.89 -3.50
C TRP A 58 12.43 3.52 -2.22
N SER A 59 13.75 3.73 -2.10
CA SER A 59 14.39 4.26 -0.88
C SER A 59 13.96 5.69 -0.56
N VAL A 60 13.81 6.53 -1.60
CA VAL A 60 13.29 7.90 -1.47
C VAL A 60 11.84 7.86 -1.00
N LEU A 61 11.04 6.96 -1.56
CA LEU A 61 9.63 6.81 -1.21
C LEU A 61 9.46 6.26 0.21
N ALA A 62 10.30 5.32 0.63
CA ALA A 62 10.34 4.82 2.00
C ALA A 62 10.59 5.94 3.01
N ARG A 63 11.55 6.83 2.72
CA ARG A 63 11.84 8.00 3.57
C ARG A 63 10.69 9.01 3.58
N ALA A 64 9.98 9.18 2.45
CA ALA A 64 8.78 10.02 2.41
C ALA A 64 7.65 9.44 3.26
N ILE A 65 7.44 8.12 3.22
CA ILE A 65 6.46 7.41 4.08
C ILE A 65 6.80 7.60 5.55
N GLU A 66 8.06 7.38 5.95
CA GLU A 66 8.53 7.55 7.33
C GLU A 66 8.28 8.98 7.84
N ARG A 67 8.47 9.99 6.99
CA ARG A 67 8.26 11.40 7.31
C ARG A 67 6.81 11.87 7.12
N GLY A 68 5.89 11.00 6.70
CA GLY A 68 4.50 11.36 6.41
C GLY A 68 4.32 12.36 5.25
N ILE A 69 5.30 12.47 4.36
CA ILE A 69 5.25 13.43 3.24
C ILE A 69 4.49 12.79 2.08
N ASN A 70 3.30 13.34 1.77
CA ASN A 70 2.41 12.82 0.73
C ASN A 70 2.16 11.30 0.86
N ALA A 71 2.00 10.83 2.09
CA ALA A 71 1.83 9.42 2.43
C ALA A 71 0.73 9.22 3.50
N PRO A 72 -0.52 9.64 3.24
CA PRO A 72 -1.60 9.50 4.20
C PRO A 72 -1.86 8.03 4.53
N LEU A 73 -2.23 7.74 5.79
CA LEU A 73 -2.60 6.39 6.21
C LEU A 73 -4.05 6.07 5.81
N ALA A 74 -4.29 4.89 5.25
CA ALA A 74 -5.63 4.42 4.91
C ALA A 74 -5.78 2.92 5.18
N SER A 75 -6.92 2.52 5.76
CA SER A 75 -7.32 1.12 5.92
C SER A 75 -8.05 0.61 4.66
N SER A 76 -7.42 0.79 3.50
CA SER A 76 -8.07 0.53 2.20
C SER A 76 -7.89 -0.92 1.76
N CYS A 77 -9.00 -1.66 1.68
CA CYS A 77 -9.01 -3.02 1.14
C CYS A 77 -8.58 -3.05 -0.33
N GLY A 78 -9.03 -2.09 -1.16
CA GLY A 78 -8.62 -2.02 -2.56
C GLY A 78 -7.10 -1.87 -2.73
N ARG A 79 -6.44 -1.06 -1.89
CA ARG A 79 -4.98 -0.90 -1.93
C ARG A 79 -4.24 -2.16 -1.47
N LEU A 80 -4.84 -2.95 -0.58
CA LEU A 80 -4.32 -4.28 -0.24
C LEU A 80 -4.39 -5.24 -1.44
N PHE A 81 -5.48 -5.25 -2.19
CA PHE A 81 -5.58 -6.03 -3.43
C PHE A 81 -4.55 -5.59 -4.48
N ASP A 82 -4.34 -4.28 -4.64
CA ASP A 82 -3.31 -3.75 -5.54
C ASP A 82 -1.91 -4.23 -5.14
N ALA A 83 -1.60 -4.26 -3.83
CA ALA A 83 -0.33 -4.79 -3.33
C ALA A 83 -0.12 -6.27 -3.69
N VAL A 84 -1.15 -7.10 -3.52
CA VAL A 84 -1.11 -8.52 -3.88
C VAL A 84 -1.01 -8.70 -5.40
N ALA A 85 -1.75 -7.92 -6.19
CA ALA A 85 -1.67 -7.97 -7.65
C ALA A 85 -0.28 -7.57 -8.17
N ALA A 86 0.36 -6.58 -7.54
CA ALA A 86 1.74 -6.19 -7.84
C ALA A 86 2.74 -7.30 -7.51
N ALA A 87 2.56 -8.00 -6.38
CA ALA A 87 3.42 -9.11 -5.97
C ALA A 87 3.30 -10.32 -6.92
N LEU A 88 2.08 -10.61 -7.38
CA LEU A 88 1.81 -11.69 -8.34
C LEU A 88 2.17 -11.32 -9.79
N GLY A 89 2.48 -10.05 -10.07
CA GLY A 89 2.75 -9.58 -11.43
C GLY A 89 1.55 -9.69 -12.39
N CYS A 90 0.32 -9.74 -11.87
CA CYS A 90 -0.90 -9.90 -12.67
C CYS A 90 -1.59 -8.57 -13.04
N ALA A 91 -0.95 -7.44 -12.72
CA ALA A 91 -1.36 -6.10 -13.11
C ALA A 91 -0.16 -5.32 -13.68
N PRO A 92 -0.39 -4.37 -14.61
CA PRO A 92 0.68 -3.53 -15.13
C PRO A 92 1.22 -2.59 -14.03
N ALA A 93 2.45 -2.11 -14.22
CA ALA A 93 3.10 -1.20 -13.26
C ALA A 93 2.35 0.14 -13.08
N THR A 94 1.59 0.56 -14.09
CA THR A 94 0.70 1.73 -14.03
C THR A 94 -0.64 1.36 -14.66
N LEU A 95 -1.73 1.66 -13.96
CA LEU A 95 -3.11 1.53 -14.39
C LEU A 95 -3.54 2.81 -15.12
N SER A 96 -4.38 2.66 -16.15
CA SER A 96 -4.95 3.75 -16.94
C SER A 96 -5.93 4.62 -16.14
#